data_AF-A0A6N3XA85-F1
#
_entry.id   AF-A0A6N3XA85-F1
#
_cell.length_a   1.000
_cell.length_b   1.000
_cell.length_c   1.000
_cell.angle_alpha   90.00
_cell.angle_beta   90.00
_cell.angle_gamma   90.00
#
_symmetry.space_group_name_H-M   'P 1'
#
loop_
_entity.id
_entity.type
_entity.pdbx_description
1 polymer ?
#
loop_
_entity_poly.entity_id
_entity_poly.type
_entity_poly.pdbx_seq_one_letter_code
_entity_poly.pdbx_strand_id
1 'polypeptide(L)'
;YIKPRDQACRQLGERFKAQPTEIVARVETLQTELKHTSKALAASREALAKAMAMALVPQVQSNDTFQLLVQRLDGVEPAALQTACQTLVDQLGSGAAVVLAGESAPGKVSLVAGFGPQVVARGLKAGVLVGTLAKRCGGGGG
;
A
#
# COMPACT_ATOMS: atom_id res chain seq x y z
N TYR A 1 46.43 9.37 -7.79
CA TYR A 1 45.05 9.87 -7.90
C TYR A 1 44.35 9.57 -9.24
N ILE A 2 45.05 9.47 -10.39
CA ILE A 2 44.40 9.21 -11.70
C ILE A 2 43.98 7.73 -11.86
N LYS A 3 44.79 6.77 -11.41
CA LYS A 3 44.54 5.32 -11.59
C LYS A 3 43.22 4.81 -10.96
N PRO A 4 42.83 5.21 -9.72
CA PRO A 4 41.57 4.76 -9.12
C PRO A 4 40.34 5.29 -9.86
N ARG A 5 40.39 6.53 -10.36
CA ARG A 5 39.27 7.16 -11.09
C ARG A 5 39.05 6.48 -12.44
N ASP A 6 40.12 6.18 -13.16
CA ASP A 6 40.07 5.54 -14.47
C ASP A 6 39.58 4.09 -14.38
N GLN A 7 39.99 3.38 -13.33
CA GLN A 7 39.48 2.04 -13.01
C GLN A 7 37.97 2.06 -12.71
N ALA A 8 37.49 3.03 -11.93
CA ALA A 8 36.06 3.18 -11.65
C ALA A 8 35.24 3.47 -12.91
N CYS A 9 35.72 4.35 -13.81
CA CYS A 9 35.06 4.64 -15.08
C CYS A 9 34.98 3.40 -16.00
N ARG A 10 36.04 2.58 -16.07
CA ARG A 10 36.01 1.32 -16.82
C ARG A 10 35.02 0.30 -16.24
N GLN A 11 35.02 0.10 -14.93
CA GLN A 11 34.09 -0.82 -14.26
C GLN A 11 32.63 -0.41 -14.45
N LEU A 12 32.33 0.89 -14.36
CA LEU A 12 30.99 1.41 -14.64
C LEU A 12 30.63 1.22 -16.12
N GLY A 13 31.55 1.47 -17.04
CA GLY A 13 31.33 1.24 -18.47
C GLY A 13 31.01 -0.21 -18.81
N GLU A 14 31.73 -1.17 -18.23
CA GLU A 14 31.45 -2.61 -18.38
C GLU A 14 30.09 -3.00 -17.80
N ARG A 15 29.77 -2.51 -16.60
CA ARG A 15 28.53 -2.86 -15.89
C ARG A 15 27.28 -2.28 -16.55
N PHE A 16 27.38 -1.06 -17.08
CA PHE A 16 26.32 -0.39 -17.83
C PHE A 16 26.33 -0.72 -19.32
N LYS A 17 27.33 -1.48 -19.80
CA LYS A 17 27.59 -1.77 -21.22
C LYS A 17 27.57 -0.50 -22.09
N ALA A 18 28.25 0.54 -21.63
CA ALA A 18 28.27 1.87 -22.25
C ALA A 18 29.69 2.44 -22.26
N GLN A 19 29.98 3.35 -23.20
CA GLN A 19 31.28 4.04 -23.19
C GLN A 19 31.38 4.95 -21.96
N PRO A 20 32.59 5.21 -21.42
CA PRO A 20 32.77 6.06 -20.23
C PRO A 20 32.10 7.42 -20.30
N THR A 21 31.99 7.99 -21.51
CA THR A 21 31.33 9.27 -21.82
C THR A 21 29.80 9.18 -21.81
N GLU A 22 29.23 8.00 -22.02
CA GLU A 22 27.78 7.75 -22.13
C GLU A 22 27.17 7.21 -20.83
N ILE A 23 28.00 6.83 -19.84
CA ILE A 23 27.56 6.27 -18.56
C ILE A 23 26.53 7.17 -17.88
N VAL A 24 26.74 8.48 -17.89
CA VAL A 24 25.83 9.44 -17.25
C VAL A 24 24.43 9.38 -17.87
N ALA A 25 24.34 9.46 -19.21
CA ALA A 25 23.08 9.35 -19.93
C ALA A 25 22.39 7.98 -19.73
N ARG A 26 23.18 6.89 -19.67
CA ARG A 26 22.67 5.55 -19.39
C ARG A 26 22.09 5.44 -18.00
N VAL A 27 22.75 6.03 -17.00
CA VAL A 27 22.27 6.09 -15.61
C VAL A 27 20.99 6.91 -15.52
N GLU A 28 20.89 8.05 -16.19
CA GLU A 28 19.67 8.87 -16.22
C GLU A 28 18.48 8.12 -16.84
N THR A 29 18.73 7.38 -17.92
CA THR A 29 17.71 6.52 -18.55
C THR A 29 17.25 5.44 -17.58
N LEU A 30 18.17 4.71 -16.96
CA LEU A 30 17.85 3.65 -15.99
C LEU A 30 17.13 4.21 -14.75
N GLN A 31 17.50 5.39 -14.26
CA GLN A 31 16.78 6.04 -13.16
C GLN A 31 15.35 6.42 -13.56
N THR A 32 15.16 6.87 -14.80
CA THR A 32 13.84 7.20 -15.34
C THR A 32 12.98 5.94 -15.51
N GLU A 33 13.55 4.86 -16.06
CA GLU A 33 12.91 3.55 -16.17
C GLU A 33 12.55 2.97 -14.80
N LEU A 34 13.45 3.07 -13.81
CA LEU A 34 13.17 2.64 -12.44
C LEU A 34 12.01 3.42 -11.81
N LYS A 35 11.96 4.74 -12.01
CA LYS A 35 10.83 5.55 -11.54
C LYS A 35 9.54 5.16 -12.26
N HIS A 36 9.59 4.92 -13.55
CA HIS A 36 8.42 4.52 -14.35
C HIS A 36 7.88 3.15 -13.93
N THR A 37 8.76 2.16 -13.83
CA THR A 37 8.42 0.79 -13.39
C THR A 37 7.91 0.76 -11.95
N SER A 38 8.51 1.53 -11.04
CA SER A 38 8.02 1.68 -9.67
C SER A 38 6.60 2.25 -9.63
N LYS A 39 6.29 3.26 -10.43
CA LYS A 39 4.92 3.82 -10.54
C LYS A 39 3.94 2.81 -11.13
N ALA A 40 4.33 2.10 -12.19
CA ALA A 40 3.49 1.06 -12.79
C ALA A 40 3.18 -0.06 -11.79
N LEU A 41 4.19 -0.50 -11.02
CA LEU A 41 4.01 -1.51 -9.97
C LEU A 41 3.03 -1.04 -8.88
N ALA A 42 3.16 0.22 -8.43
CA ALA A 42 2.23 0.79 -7.46
C ALA A 42 0.79 0.83 -8.00
N ALA A 43 0.61 1.26 -9.25
CA ALA A 43 -0.70 1.29 -9.90
C ALA A 43 -1.32 -0.11 -10.05
N SER A 44 -0.54 -1.12 -10.45
CA SER A 44 -1.02 -2.51 -10.53
C SER A 44 -1.41 -3.06 -9.16
N ARG A 45 -0.64 -2.78 -8.10
CA ARG A 45 -0.99 -3.17 -6.73
C ARG A 45 -2.27 -2.50 -6.25
N GLU A 46 -2.46 -1.23 -6.58
CA GLU A 46 -3.68 -0.50 -6.26
C GLU A 46 -4.90 -1.11 -6.96
N ALA A 47 -4.77 -1.43 -8.26
CA ALA A 47 -5.83 -2.08 -9.03
C ALA A 47 -6.19 -3.46 -8.47
N LEU A 48 -5.19 -4.26 -8.08
CA LEU A 48 -5.39 -5.56 -7.45
C LEU A 48 -6.14 -5.42 -6.11
N ALA A 49 -5.73 -4.47 -5.27
CA ALA A 49 -6.36 -4.21 -3.99
C ALA A 49 -7.82 -3.78 -4.14
N LYS A 50 -8.14 -2.96 -5.15
CA LYS A 50 -9.52 -2.60 -5.50
C LYS A 50 -10.34 -3.82 -5.92
N ALA A 51 -9.78 -4.69 -6.76
CA ALA A 51 -10.45 -5.92 -7.18
C ALA A 51 -10.74 -6.86 -6.00
N MET A 52 -9.77 -7.04 -5.10
CA MET A 52 -9.95 -7.83 -3.87
C MET A 52 -11.01 -7.21 -2.96
N ALA A 53 -11.00 -5.88 -2.77
CA ALA A 53 -12.04 -5.16 -2.04
C ALA A 53 -13.44 -5.43 -2.61
N MET A 54 -13.62 -5.30 -3.93
CA MET A 54 -14.92 -5.55 -4.55
C MET A 54 -15.41 -7.00 -4.35
N ALA A 55 -14.51 -7.97 -4.31
CA ALA A 55 -14.85 -9.36 -4.02
C ALA A 55 -15.35 -9.59 -2.58
N LEU A 56 -15.06 -8.68 -1.65
CA LEU A 56 -15.51 -8.76 -0.25
C LEU A 56 -16.87 -8.10 0.01
N VAL A 57 -17.40 -7.33 -0.94
CA VAL A 57 -18.70 -6.65 -0.82
C VAL A 57 -19.85 -7.63 -0.47
N PRO A 58 -19.93 -8.85 -1.04
CA PRO A 58 -20.99 -9.79 -0.66
C PRO A 58 -20.92 -10.30 0.79
N GLN A 59 -19.79 -10.11 1.48
CA GLN A 59 -19.58 -10.58 2.86
C GLN A 59 -19.94 -9.51 3.90
N VAL A 60 -20.45 -8.37 3.46
CA VAL A 60 -20.86 -7.26 4.33
C VAL A 60 -22.06 -7.67 5.17
N GLN A 61 -21.96 -7.42 6.47
CA GLN A 61 -23.06 -7.58 7.40
C GLN A 61 -23.84 -6.27 7.48
N SER A 62 -25.05 -6.26 6.93
CA SER A 62 -25.94 -5.11 6.96
C SER A 62 -26.91 -5.21 8.13
N ASN A 63 -26.90 -4.23 9.03
CA ASN A 63 -27.88 -4.08 10.12
C ASN A 63 -28.58 -2.73 9.98
N ASP A 64 -29.82 -2.73 9.51
CA ASP A 64 -30.72 -1.58 9.27
C ASP A 64 -30.07 -0.37 8.58
N THR A 65 -29.25 0.38 9.31
CA THR A 65 -28.60 1.63 8.88
C THR A 65 -27.09 1.51 8.66
N PHE A 66 -26.45 0.44 9.14
CA PHE A 66 -24.99 0.27 9.10
C PHE A 66 -24.57 -0.95 8.30
N GLN A 67 -23.42 -0.83 7.64
CA GLN A 67 -22.79 -1.88 6.87
C GLN A 67 -21.42 -2.18 7.48
N LEU A 68 -21.28 -3.33 8.12
CA LEU A 68 -20.06 -3.76 8.79
C LEU A 68 -19.32 -4.77 7.91
N LEU A 69 -18.03 -4.56 7.72
CA LEU A 69 -17.14 -5.52 7.07
C LEU A 69 -15.85 -5.66 7.87
N VAL A 70 -15.56 -6.89 8.32
CA VAL A 70 -14.31 -7.23 9.00
C VAL A 70 -13.67 -8.38 8.26
N GLN A 71 -12.53 -8.16 7.61
CA GLN A 71 -11.87 -9.19 6.81
C GLN A 71 -10.34 -9.15 6.90
N ARG A 72 -9.73 -10.29 6.58
CA ARG A 72 -8.28 -10.46 6.50
C ARG A 72 -7.84 -10.60 5.04
N LEU A 73 -6.86 -9.82 4.63
CA LEU A 73 -6.25 -9.79 3.30
C LEU A 73 -4.73 -9.89 3.42
N ASP A 74 -4.21 -11.13 3.34
CA ASP A 74 -2.78 -11.39 3.42
C ASP A 74 -2.06 -11.12 2.09
N GLY A 75 -0.76 -10.81 2.18
CA GLY A 75 0.07 -10.50 1.01
C GLY A 75 -0.17 -9.10 0.42
N VAL A 76 -1.01 -8.28 1.06
CA VAL A 76 -1.30 -6.91 0.64
C VAL A 76 -0.43 -5.93 1.44
N GLU A 77 0.23 -5.02 0.73
CA GLU A 77 1.02 -3.97 1.37
C GLU A 77 0.13 -2.92 2.05
N PRO A 78 0.61 -2.23 3.10
CA PRO A 78 -0.21 -1.30 3.89
C PRO A 78 -0.92 -0.22 3.06
N ALA A 79 -0.23 0.37 2.08
CA ALA A 79 -0.79 1.40 1.21
C ALA A 79 -1.94 0.86 0.34
N ALA A 80 -1.75 -0.33 -0.24
CA ALA A 80 -2.77 -0.99 -1.05
C ALA A 80 -3.96 -1.43 -0.19
N LEU A 81 -3.72 -1.90 1.04
CA LEU A 81 -4.76 -2.24 2.02
C LEU A 81 -5.59 -1.00 2.41
N GLN A 82 -4.94 0.16 2.54
CA GLN A 82 -5.62 1.44 2.77
C GLN A 82 -6.54 1.81 1.60
N THR A 83 -6.06 1.67 0.36
CA THR A 83 -6.91 1.91 -0.82
C THR A 83 -8.08 0.93 -0.91
N ALA A 84 -7.86 -0.36 -0.58
CA ALA A 84 -8.93 -1.35 -0.52
C ALA A 84 -10.01 -0.96 0.50
N CYS A 85 -9.60 -0.54 1.69
CA CYS A 85 -10.49 -0.08 2.73
C CYS A 85 -11.29 1.16 2.30
N GLN A 86 -10.64 2.15 1.70
CA GLN A 86 -11.32 3.36 1.22
C GLN A 86 -12.33 3.02 0.12
N THR A 87 -11.96 2.16 -0.83
CA THR A 87 -12.85 1.70 -1.90
C THR A 87 -14.10 1.03 -1.34
N LEU A 88 -13.95 0.20 -0.29
CA LEU A 88 -15.08 -0.42 0.41
C LEU A 88 -15.95 0.62 1.11
N VAL A 89 -15.37 1.59 1.82
CA VAL A 89 -16.14 2.67 2.45
C VAL A 89 -16.94 3.46 1.43
N ASP A 90 -16.33 3.80 0.30
CA ASP A 90 -16.99 4.53 -0.79
C ASP A 90 -18.14 3.71 -1.41
N GLN A 91 -17.95 2.40 -1.58
CA GLN A 91 -18.95 1.49 -2.13
C GLN A 91 -20.12 1.22 -1.18
N LEU A 92 -19.86 1.10 0.12
CA LEU A 92 -20.85 0.81 1.17
C LEU A 92 -21.55 2.09 1.67
N GLY A 93 -20.97 3.25 1.38
CA GLY A 93 -21.57 4.55 1.59
C GLY A 93 -21.57 5.01 3.05
N SER A 94 -22.55 5.85 3.40
CA SER A 94 -22.46 6.66 4.62
C SER A 94 -22.52 5.88 5.94
N GLY A 95 -23.12 4.68 5.92
CA GLY A 95 -23.19 3.75 7.06
C GLY A 95 -22.06 2.72 7.13
N ALA A 96 -21.02 2.85 6.30
CA ALA A 96 -19.94 1.89 6.21
C ALA A 96 -19.04 1.88 7.45
N ALA A 97 -18.78 0.68 7.99
CA ALA A 97 -17.77 0.42 8.99
C ALA A 97 -16.89 -0.73 8.51
N VAL A 98 -15.71 -0.41 8.01
CA VAL A 98 -14.79 -1.39 7.39
C VAL A 98 -13.55 -1.52 8.24
N VAL A 99 -13.14 -2.75 8.55
CA VAL A 99 -11.88 -3.07 9.21
C VAL A 99 -11.20 -4.18 8.41
N LEU A 100 -9.99 -3.89 7.93
CA LEU A 100 -9.16 -4.83 7.20
C LEU A 100 -7.87 -5.08 7.99
N ALA A 101 -7.47 -6.34 8.07
CA ALA A 101 -6.16 -6.75 8.58
C ALA A 101 -5.40 -7.47 7.47
N GLY A 102 -4.08 -7.35 7.43
CA GLY A 102 -3.28 -8.07 6.43
C GLY A 102 -1.85 -8.29 6.90
N GLU A 103 -1.32 -9.47 6.63
CA GLU A 103 0.09 -9.77 6.83
C GLU A 103 0.89 -9.45 5.58
N SER A 104 1.75 -8.44 5.66
CA SER A 104 2.61 -8.02 4.53
C SER A 104 3.93 -8.80 4.47
N ALA A 105 4.38 -9.30 5.63
CA ALA A 105 5.56 -10.14 5.80
C ALA A 105 5.41 -10.93 7.12
N PRO A 106 6.11 -12.06 7.31
CA PRO A 106 6.00 -12.88 8.51
C PRO A 106 6.15 -12.06 9.80
N GLY A 107 5.09 -12.02 10.61
CA GLY A 107 5.07 -11.29 11.88
C GLY A 107 4.81 -9.77 11.77
N LYS A 108 4.59 -9.25 10.55
CA LYS A 108 4.24 -7.83 10.30
C LYS A 108 2.80 -7.70 9.81
N VAL A 109 1.90 -7.54 10.77
CA VAL A 109 0.47 -7.30 10.53
C VAL A 109 0.21 -5.81 10.38
N SER A 110 -0.54 -5.45 9.34
CA SER A 110 -1.07 -4.11 9.11
C SER A 110 -2.58 -4.12 9.32
N LEU A 111 -3.07 -3.08 9.98
CA LEU A 111 -4.48 -2.90 10.32
C LEU A 111 -4.94 -1.58 9.72
N VAL A 112 -6.07 -1.60 9.02
CA VAL A 112 -6.71 -0.41 8.46
C VAL A 112 -8.17 -0.44 8.84
N ALA A 113 -8.70 0.69 9.30
CA ALA A 113 -10.14 0.86 9.44
C ALA A 113 -10.58 2.12 8.70
N GLY A 114 -11.80 2.08 8.16
CA GLY A 114 -12.42 3.18 7.44
C GLY A 114 -13.90 3.24 7.80
N PHE A 115 -14.36 4.43 8.17
CA PHE A 115 -15.73 4.67 8.60
C PHE A 115 -16.39 5.72 7.72
N GLY A 116 -17.63 5.47 7.32
CA GLY A 116 -18.47 6.42 6.61
C GLY A 116 -18.95 7.57 7.50
N PRO A 117 -19.42 8.69 6.92
CA PRO A 117 -19.85 9.88 7.65
C PRO A 117 -20.88 9.66 8.77
N GLN A 118 -21.85 8.74 8.62
CA GLN A 118 -22.84 8.48 9.67
C GLN A 118 -22.22 7.78 10.89
N VAL A 119 -21.28 6.86 10.65
CA VAL A 119 -20.54 6.16 11.70
C VAL A 119 -19.66 7.16 12.46
N VAL A 120 -19.00 8.06 11.74
CA VAL A 120 -18.19 9.14 12.33
C VAL A 120 -19.05 10.15 13.09
N ALA A 121 -20.23 10.51 12.58
CA ALA A 121 -21.18 11.41 13.26
C ALA A 121 -21.69 10.86 14.60
N ARG A 122 -21.70 9.53 14.78
CA ARG A 122 -21.98 8.87 16.06
C ARG A 122 -20.81 8.88 17.06
N GLY A 123 -19.68 9.50 16.70
CA GLY A 123 -18.50 9.66 17.54
C GLY A 123 -17.47 8.54 17.40
N LEU A 124 -17.66 7.59 16.49
CA LEU A 124 -16.69 6.52 16.22
C LEU A 124 -15.52 7.06 15.38
N LYS A 125 -14.29 6.82 15.84
CA LYS A 125 -13.07 7.27 15.17
C LYS A 125 -12.23 6.08 14.74
N ALA A 126 -11.96 5.95 13.44
CA ALA A 126 -11.21 4.83 12.87
C ALA A 126 -9.81 4.70 13.50
N GLY A 127 -9.08 5.81 13.61
CA GLY A 127 -7.74 5.81 14.21
C GLY A 127 -7.70 5.39 15.68
N VAL A 128 -8.75 5.71 16.47
CA VAL A 128 -8.82 5.27 17.88
C VAL A 128 -9.06 3.76 17.96
N LEU A 129 -9.92 3.23 17.09
CA LEU A 129 -10.18 1.79 16.99
C LEU A 129 -8.93 1.03 16.56
N VAL A 130 -8.28 1.47 15.46
CA VAL A 130 -7.04 0.87 14.96
C VAL A 130 -5.92 0.97 15.99
N GLY A 131 -5.75 2.10 16.67
CA GLY A 131 -4.73 2.23 17.70
C GLY A 131 -4.96 1.33 18.91
N THR A 132 -6.22 1.08 19.28
CA THR A 132 -6.56 0.13 20.35
C THR A 132 -6.30 -1.32 19.91
N LEU A 133 -6.61 -1.66 18.66
CA LEU A 133 -6.35 -2.99 18.09
C LEU A 133 -4.86 -3.25 17.88
N ALA A 134 -4.12 -2.27 17.37
CA ALA A 134 -2.68 -2.34 17.15
C ALA A 134 -1.94 -2.65 18.45
N LYS A 135 -2.32 -2.01 19.57
CA LYS A 135 -1.76 -2.30 20.90
C LYS A 135 -1.96 -3.76 21.33
N ARG A 136 -3.10 -4.37 21.00
CA ARG A 136 -3.36 -5.79 21.29
C ARG A 136 -2.51 -6.72 20.41
N CYS A 137 -2.20 -6.30 19.20
CA CYS A 137 -1.34 -7.02 18.27
C CYS A 137 0.17 -6.75 18.48
N GLY A 138 0.56 -6.02 19.53
CA GLY A 138 1.96 -5.68 19.79
C GLY A 138 2.55 -4.61 18.87
N GLY A 139 1.71 -3.93 18.09
CA GLY A 139 2.10 -2.84 17.20
C GLY A 139 1.74 -1.45 17.75
N GLY A 140 2.15 -0.41 17.02
CA GLY A 140 1.72 0.98 17.22
C GLY A 140 1.09 1.51 15.95
N GLY A 141 -0.09 2.12 16.04
CA GLY A 141 -0.81 2.66 14.89
C GLY A 141 -1.88 3.68 15.29
N GLY A 142 -2.27 4.53 14.34
CA GLY A 142 -3.27 5.60 14.46
C GLY A 142 -3.65 6.14 13.10
#